data_AF-A0A3M1Q7W6-F1
#
_entry.id   AF-A0A3M1Q7W6-F1
#
_cell.length_a   1.000
_cell.length_b   1.000
_cell.length_c   1.000
_cell.angle_alpha   90.00
_cell.angle_beta   90.00
_cell.angle_gamma   90.00
#
_symmetry.space_group_name_H-M   'P 1'
#
loop_
_entity.id
_entity.type
_entity.pdbx_description
1 polymer ?
#
loop_
_entity_poly.entity_id
_entity_poly.type
_entity_poly.pdbx_seq_one_letter_code
_entity_poly.pdbx_strand_id
1 'polypeptide(L)'
;CIAGILEGLAEALHFCIEVGLDPKAVVEVISKGAAQSWQMDNRAETMVEGRFDFGFAVDWMRKDLGIVLEEAKRRQLSLPVTALVDQFYADVQRMGGGRQDTSALIRRYRG
;
A
#
# COMPACT_ATOMS: atom_id res chain seq x y z
N CYS A 1 -5.05 8.78 -5.98
CA CYS A 1 -3.99 7.85 -6.42
C CYS A 1 -4.11 6.56 -5.62
N ILE A 2 -4.08 5.38 -6.26
CA ILE A 2 -4.19 4.07 -5.59
C ILE A 2 -3.10 3.83 -4.54
N ALA A 3 -1.90 4.39 -4.76
CA ALA A 3 -0.76 4.23 -3.85
C ALA A 3 -1.07 4.70 -2.43
N GLY A 4 -1.69 5.87 -2.27
CA GLY A 4 -2.06 6.40 -0.95
C GLY A 4 -3.16 5.59 -0.26
N ILE A 5 -4.06 4.96 -1.01
CA ILE A 5 -5.10 4.09 -0.45
C ILE A 5 -4.49 2.79 0.08
N LEU A 6 -3.62 2.15 -0.70
CA LEU A 6 -2.91 0.94 -0.28
C LEU A 6 -2.04 1.18 0.94
N GLU A 7 -1.37 2.34 0.96
CA GLU A 7 -0.57 2.77 2.10
C GLU A 7 -1.42 2.95 3.37
N GLY A 8 -2.50 3.74 3.28
CA GLY A 8 -3.39 3.93 4.43
C GLY A 8 -4.02 2.62 4.93
N LEU A 9 -4.33 1.69 4.02
CA LEU A 9 -4.79 0.35 4.39
C LEU A 9 -3.70 -0.46 5.09
N ALA A 10 -2.46 -0.41 4.59
CA ALA A 10 -1.33 -1.10 5.20
C ALA A 10 -1.07 -0.60 6.63
N GLU A 11 -1.11 0.72 6.85
CA GLU A 11 -1.01 1.33 8.18
C GLU A 11 -2.12 0.88 9.11
N ALA A 12 -3.38 0.98 8.65
CA ALA A 12 -4.53 0.60 9.46
C ALA A 12 -4.47 -0.87 9.88
N LEU A 13 -4.14 -1.78 8.97
CA LEU A 13 -4.03 -3.21 9.25
C LEU A 13 -2.84 -3.54 10.15
N HIS A 14 -1.68 -2.91 9.93
CA HIS A 14 -0.54 -3.06 10.82
C HIS A 14 -0.89 -2.63 12.24
N PHE A 15 -1.46 -1.43 12.41
CA PHE A 15 -1.91 -0.94 13.71
C PHE A 15 -2.87 -1.93 14.39
N CYS A 16 -3.88 -2.41 13.67
CA CYS A 16 -4.84 -3.39 14.22
C CYS A 16 -4.14 -4.64 14.76
N ILE A 17 -3.15 -5.16 14.03
CA ILE A 17 -2.39 -6.34 14.44
C ILE A 17 -1.57 -6.04 15.71
N GLU A 18 -0.85 -4.92 15.75
CA GLU A 18 0.00 -4.56 16.89
C GLU A 18 -0.80 -4.31 18.17
N VAL A 19 -2.03 -3.77 18.07
CA VAL A 19 -2.90 -3.55 19.23
C VAL A 19 -3.74 -4.79 19.61
N GLY A 20 -3.53 -5.93 18.95
CA GLY A 20 -4.21 -7.19 19.26
C GLY A 20 -5.68 -7.24 18.84
N LEU A 21 -6.10 -6.41 17.89
CA LEU A 21 -7.43 -6.48 17.30
C LEU A 21 -7.47 -7.55 16.20
N ASP A 22 -8.64 -8.16 16.00
CA ASP A 22 -8.87 -9.03 14.84
C ASP A 22 -8.99 -8.17 13.56
N PRO A 23 -8.02 -8.25 12.63
CA PRO A 23 -8.06 -7.44 11.42
C PRO A 23 -9.25 -7.77 10.53
N LYS A 24 -9.73 -9.02 10.53
CA LYS A 24 -10.89 -9.42 9.71
C LYS A 24 -12.16 -8.76 10.24
N ALA A 25 -12.39 -8.80 11.55
CA ALA A 25 -13.51 -8.11 12.18
C ALA A 25 -13.46 -6.59 11.97
N VAL A 26 -12.28 -5.96 12.10
CA VAL A 26 -12.14 -4.51 11.84
C VAL A 26 -12.50 -4.17 10.40
N VAL A 27 -11.95 -4.90 9.42
CA VAL A 27 -12.24 -4.69 7.98
C VAL A 27 -13.74 -4.87 7.69
N GLU A 28 -14.38 -5.87 8.28
CA GLU A 28 -15.82 -6.12 8.07
C GLU A 28 -16.68 -4.93 8.54
N VAL A 29 -16.29 -4.28 9.65
CA VAL A 29 -17.04 -3.14 10.19
C VAL A 29 -16.80 -1.89 9.35
N ILE A 30 -15.54 -1.57 9.02
CA ILE A 30 -15.21 -0.30 8.36
C ILE A 30 -15.46 -0.29 6.85
N SER A 31 -15.45 -1.47 6.20
CA SER A 31 -15.75 -1.60 4.76
C SER A 31 -17.20 -1.25 4.40
N LYS A 32 -18.10 -1.16 5.38
CA LYS A 32 -19.50 -0.76 5.16
C LYS A 32 -19.69 0.77 5.18
N GLY A 33 -18.65 1.55 5.48
CA GLY A 33 -18.69 3.00 5.63
C GLY A 33 -17.82 3.77 4.63
N ALA A 34 -17.58 5.06 4.92
CA ALA A 34 -16.81 5.96 4.05
C ALA A 34 -15.32 5.61 3.93
N ALA A 35 -14.80 4.73 4.79
CA ALA A 35 -13.42 4.24 4.73
C ALA A 35 -13.20 3.14 3.66
N GLN A 36 -14.28 2.65 3.05
CA GLN A 36 -14.24 1.59 2.05
C GLN A 36 -13.41 1.99 0.82
N SER A 37 -12.72 1.01 0.25
CA SER A 37 -12.10 1.11 -1.07
C SER A 37 -12.03 -0.26 -1.71
N TRP A 38 -11.92 -0.30 -3.04
CA TRP A 38 -11.71 -1.57 -3.76
C TRP A 38 -10.48 -2.32 -3.22
N GLN A 39 -9.43 -1.59 -2.84
CA GLN A 39 -8.21 -2.14 -2.26
C GLN A 39 -8.48 -2.82 -0.91
N MET A 40 -9.32 -2.22 -0.06
CA MET A 40 -9.73 -2.84 1.20
C MET A 40 -10.40 -4.19 0.95
N ASP A 41 -11.42 -4.22 0.09
CA ASP A 41 -12.21 -5.43 -0.17
C ASP A 41 -11.38 -6.56 -0.79
N ASN A 42 -10.34 -6.21 -1.57
CA ASN A 42 -9.61 -7.18 -2.40
C ASN A 42 -8.18 -7.44 -1.92
N ARG A 43 -7.65 -6.68 -0.95
CA ARG A 43 -6.25 -6.79 -0.49
C ARG A 43 -6.10 -6.94 1.01
N ALA A 44 -7.10 -6.59 1.82
CA ALA A 44 -6.95 -6.65 3.27
C ALA A 44 -6.64 -8.08 3.76
N GLU A 45 -7.34 -9.08 3.26
CA GLU A 45 -7.10 -10.48 3.66
C GLU A 45 -5.69 -10.95 3.29
N THR A 46 -5.23 -10.67 2.08
CA THR A 46 -3.90 -11.08 1.62
C THR A 46 -2.77 -10.33 2.31
N MET A 47 -2.98 -9.05 2.67
CA MET A 47 -2.08 -8.28 3.53
C MET A 47 -1.97 -8.87 4.94
N VAL A 48 -3.09 -9.30 5.54
CA VAL A 48 -3.10 -9.95 6.85
C VAL A 48 -2.33 -11.27 6.79
N GLU A 49 -2.59 -12.09 5.78
CA GLU A 49 -1.96 -13.41 5.57
C GLU A 49 -0.51 -13.34 5.07
N GLY A 50 -0.02 -12.17 4.67
CA GLY A 50 1.35 -12.01 4.14
C GLY A 50 1.55 -12.67 2.77
N ARG A 51 0.49 -12.80 1.97
CA ARG A 51 0.54 -13.37 0.61
C ARG A 51 0.55 -12.25 -0.41
N PHE A 52 1.55 -12.23 -1.30
CA PHE A 52 1.69 -11.15 -2.28
C PHE A 52 2.10 -11.63 -3.69
N ASP A 53 2.13 -12.93 -3.95
CA ASP A 53 2.53 -13.50 -5.25
C ASP A 53 1.38 -13.46 -6.28
N PHE A 54 0.78 -12.29 -6.46
CA PHE A 54 -0.30 -12.05 -7.42
C PHE A 54 -0.32 -10.57 -7.85
N GLY A 55 -1.26 -10.22 -8.72
CA GLY A 55 -1.62 -8.82 -8.96
C GLY A 55 -0.54 -7.98 -9.64
N PHE A 56 -0.43 -6.72 -9.22
CA PHE A 56 0.42 -5.73 -9.90
C PHE A 56 1.72 -5.50 -9.14
N ALA A 57 2.85 -5.69 -9.82
CA ALA A 57 4.17 -5.67 -9.19
C ALA A 57 4.59 -4.29 -8.66
N VAL A 58 5.24 -4.26 -7.50
CA VAL A 58 5.86 -3.06 -6.92
C VAL A 58 6.81 -2.37 -7.91
N ASP A 59 7.60 -3.12 -8.67
CA ASP A 59 8.53 -2.55 -9.68
C ASP A 59 7.79 -1.72 -10.75
N TRP A 60 6.60 -2.16 -11.16
CA TRP A 60 5.80 -1.46 -12.15
C TRP A 60 5.13 -0.23 -11.55
N MET A 61 4.65 -0.32 -10.31
CA MET A 61 4.12 0.82 -9.58
C MET A 61 5.19 1.91 -9.41
N ARG A 62 6.40 1.54 -8.96
CA ARG A 62 7.56 2.45 -8.84
C ARG A 62 7.88 3.14 -10.17
N LYS A 63 7.88 2.40 -11.28
CA LYS A 63 8.08 2.97 -12.62
C LYS A 63 7.03 4.04 -12.92
N ASP A 64 5.75 3.73 -12.73
CA ASP A 64 4.65 4.64 -13.04
C ASP A 64 4.65 5.87 -12.12
N LEU A 65 4.92 5.70 -10.83
CA LEU A 65 5.10 6.80 -9.87
C LEU A 65 6.29 7.69 -10.27
N GLY A 66 7.39 7.10 -10.73
CA GLY A 66 8.54 7.85 -11.24
C GLY A 66 8.19 8.75 -12.42
N ILE A 67 7.38 8.27 -13.37
CA ILE A 67 6.88 9.07 -14.49
C ILE A 67 6.02 10.24 -13.98
N VAL A 68 5.11 9.98 -13.04
CA VAL A 68 4.25 11.01 -12.43
C VAL A 68 5.07 12.08 -11.71
N LEU A 69 6.06 11.67 -10.91
CA LEU A 69 6.91 12.58 -10.15
C LEU A 69 7.81 13.43 -11.04
N GLU A 70 8.33 12.87 -12.13
CA GLU A 70 9.12 13.62 -13.12
C GLU A 70 8.27 14.68 -13.83
N GLU A 71 7.04 14.34 -14.24
CA GLU A 71 6.14 15.34 -14.84
C GLU A 71 5.71 16.39 -13.82
N ALA A 72 5.43 16.01 -12.57
CA ALA A 72 5.12 16.96 -11.50
C ALA A 72 6.26 17.95 -11.28
N LYS A 73 7.51 17.49 -11.30
CA LYS A 73 8.70 18.33 -11.22
C LYS A 73 8.78 19.34 -12.38
N ARG A 74 8.53 18.90 -13.62
CA ARG A 74 8.50 19.78 -14.81
C ARG A 74 7.41 20.85 -14.72
N ARG A 75 6.28 20.52 -14.10
CA ARG A 75 5.13 21.41 -13.90
C ARG A 75 5.15 22.20 -12.61
N GLN A 76 6.17 22.03 -11.76
CA GLN A 76 6.26 22.65 -10.43
C GLN A 76 5.05 22.32 -9.54
N LEU A 77 4.51 21.10 -9.66
CA LEU A 77 3.40 20.60 -8.85
C LEU A 77 3.93 19.81 -7.65
N SER A 78 3.34 20.04 -6.48
CA SER A 78 3.69 19.31 -5.26
C SER A 78 2.79 18.07 -5.10
N LEU A 79 3.41 16.89 -5.07
CA LEU A 79 2.73 15.60 -4.87
C LEU A 79 3.32 14.85 -3.65
N PRO A 80 3.19 15.38 -2.42
CA PRO A 80 3.92 14.89 -1.26
C PRO A 80 3.54 13.45 -0.88
N VAL A 81 2.25 13.10 -0.94
CA VAL A 81 1.79 11.73 -0.66
C VAL A 81 2.35 10.75 -1.69
N THR A 82 2.36 11.11 -2.98
CA THR A 82 2.93 10.27 -4.03
C THR A 82 4.42 10.03 -3.80
N ALA A 83 5.17 11.08 -3.47
CA ALA A 83 6.60 10.99 -3.19
C ALA A 83 6.86 10.11 -1.94
N LEU A 84 6.06 10.27 -0.89
CA LEU A 84 6.18 9.47 0.32
C LEU A 84 5.96 7.98 0.05
N VAL A 85 4.88 7.63 -0.65
CA VAL A 85 4.57 6.23 -0.94
C VAL A 85 5.57 5.62 -1.94
N ASP A 86 6.13 6.40 -2.87
CA ASP A 86 7.24 5.94 -3.71
C ASP A 86 8.45 5.50 -2.88
N GLN A 87 8.79 6.23 -1.80
CA GLN A 87 9.86 5.84 -0.88
C GLN A 87 9.52 4.56 -0.12
N PHE A 88 8.27 4.38 0.31
CA PHE A 88 7.84 3.13 0.97
C PHE A 88 7.91 1.93 0.03
N TYR A 89 7.56 2.09 -1.24
CA TYR A 89 7.78 1.04 -2.22
C TYR A 89 9.28 0.75 -2.45
N ALA A 90 10.14 1.77 -2.33
CA ALA A 90 11.59 1.55 -2.37
C ALA A 90 12.08 0.67 -1.21
N ASP A 91 11.49 0.81 -0.01
CA ASP A 91 11.75 -0.11 1.11
C ASP A 91 11.34 -1.54 0.75
N VAL A 92 10.13 -1.73 0.23
CA VAL A 92 9.64 -3.06 -0.17
C VAL A 92 10.55 -3.70 -1.22
N GLN A 93 11.05 -2.93 -2.19
CA GLN A 93 12.05 -3.42 -3.15
C GLN A 93 13.36 -3.84 -2.47
N ARG A 94 13.87 -3.06 -1.51
CA ARG A 94 15.07 -3.42 -0.72
C ARG A 94 14.87 -4.72 0.06
N MET A 95 13.64 -5.00 0.49
CA MET A 95 13.24 -6.26 1.16
C MET A 95 13.01 -7.43 0.18
N GLY A 96 13.42 -7.30 -1.09
CA GLY A 96 13.23 -8.32 -2.13
C GLY A 96 11.80 -8.44 -2.68
N GLY A 97 10.92 -7.48 -2.37
CA GLY A 97 9.50 -7.50 -2.73
C GLY A 97 9.15 -6.91 -4.10
N GLY A 98 10.12 -6.63 -4.98
CA GLY A 98 9.86 -5.92 -6.24
C GLY A 98 8.80 -6.57 -7.16
N ARG A 99 8.69 -7.90 -7.12
CA ARG A 99 7.73 -8.68 -7.93
C ARG A 99 6.40 -8.96 -7.24
N GLN A 100 6.25 -8.55 -5.98
CA GLN A 100 5.04 -8.75 -5.20
C GLN A 100 3.96 -7.74 -5.54
N ASP A 101 2.70 -8.06 -5.27
CA ASP A 101 1.58 -7.14 -5.40
C ASP A 101 1.84 -5.83 -4.66
N THR A 102 1.33 -4.72 -5.17
CA THR A 102 1.41 -3.41 -4.52
C THR A 102 0.90 -3.36 -3.08
N SER A 103 0.05 -4.29 -2.66
CA SER A 103 -0.34 -4.47 -1.26
C SER A 103 0.79 -4.91 -0.31
N ALA A 104 1.96 -5.29 -0.83
CA ALA A 104 3.15 -5.63 -0.05
C ALA A 104 3.73 -4.47 0.79
N LEU A 105 3.17 -3.25 0.68
CA LEU A 105 3.53 -2.11 1.55
C LEU A 105 3.48 -2.46 3.04
N ILE A 106 2.55 -3.32 3.47
CA ILE A 106 2.45 -3.74 4.88
C ILE A 106 3.72 -4.45 5.40
N ARG A 107 4.52 -5.06 4.51
CA ARG A 107 5.77 -5.75 4.89
C ARG A 107 6.76 -4.81 5.56
N ARG A 108 6.80 -3.53 5.16
CA ARG A 108 7.67 -2.50 5.72
C ARG A 108 7.55 -2.36 7.24
N TYR A 109 6.38 -2.66 7.79
CA TYR A 109 6.12 -2.55 9.23
C TYR A 109 6.42 -3.82 10.03
N ARG A 110 6.61 -4.95 9.36
CA ARG A 110 6.81 -6.27 9.98
C ARG A 110 8.26 -6.75 9.92
N GLY A 111 9.17 -5.90 9.40
CA GLY A 111 10.58 -6.21 9.15
C GLY A 111 11.51 -5.50 10.12
#